data_AF-A0A3D1HK01-F1
#
_entry.id   AF-A0A3D1HK01-F1
#
_cell.length_a   1.000
_cell.length_b   1.000
_cell.length_c   1.000
_cell.angle_alpha   90.00
_cell.angle_beta   90.00
_cell.angle_gamma   90.00
#
_symmetry.space_group_name_H-M   'P 1'
#
loop_
_entity.id
_entity.type
_entity.pdbx_description
1 polymer ?
#
loop_
_entity_poly.entity_id
_entity_poly.type
_entity_poly.pdbx_seq_one_letter_code
_entity_poly.pdbx_strand_id
1 'polypeptide(L)' 'MSRDYERRYASSRVVLDGKFLGAYVVEVYKDKVVNYYPLTEELPFVEYIEEGINLKTNVDGCLIIR' A
#
# COMPACT_ATOMS: atom_id res chain seq x y z
N MET A 1 6.70 21.26 1.23
CA MET A 1 5.29 21.01 1.57
C MET A 1 5.17 19.53 1.87
N SER A 2 5.05 19.18 3.14
CA SER A 2 4.90 17.80 3.59
C SER A 2 3.61 17.24 2.98
N ARG A 3 3.74 16.18 2.16
CA ARG A 3 2.57 15.38 1.79
C ARG A 3 2.30 14.49 3.00
N ASP A 4 1.51 14.99 3.94
CA ASP A 4 1.01 14.18 5.06
C ASP A 4 0.18 13.03 4.45
N TYR A 5 0.78 11.85 4.35
CA TYR A 5 0.07 10.61 4.02
C TYR A 5 -0.94 10.36 5.13
N GLU A 6 -2.18 10.11 4.75
CA GLU A 6 -3.26 9.98 5.72
C GLU A 6 -3.15 8.63 6.43
N ARG A 7 -2.72 7.58 5.71
CA ARG A 7 -2.53 6.23 6.24
C ARG A 7 -1.42 5.46 5.50
N ARG A 8 -0.71 4.60 6.23
CA ARG A 8 0.26 3.64 5.68
C ARG A 8 -0.14 2.24 6.09
N TYR A 9 -0.15 1.34 5.12
CA TYR A 9 -0.46 -0.08 5.34
C TYR A 9 0.74 -0.93 4.99
N ALA A 10 1.01 -1.97 5.75
CA ALA A 10 1.96 -3.02 5.38
C ALA A 10 1.25 -4.36 5.29
N SER A 11 1.72 -5.21 4.40
CA SER A 11 1.30 -6.61 4.37
C SER A 11 2.41 -7.46 3.78
N SER A 12 2.54 -8.71 4.26
CA SER A 12 3.40 -9.73 3.63
C SER A 12 2.87 -10.21 2.28
N ARG A 13 1.60 -9.91 1.97
CA ARG A 13 0.90 -10.39 0.78
C ARG A 13 0.31 -9.22 -0.01
N VAL A 14 1.16 -8.47 -0.71
CA VAL A 14 0.72 -7.44 -1.65
C VAL A 14 0.68 -7.99 -3.08
N VAL A 15 -0.42 -7.75 -3.79
CA VAL A 15 -0.63 -8.11 -5.20
C VAL A 15 -0.96 -6.84 -5.98
N LEU A 16 -0.31 -6.59 -7.11
CA LEU A 16 -0.60 -5.46 -8.01
C LEU A 16 -1.01 -5.97 -9.38
N ASP A 17 -2.25 -5.68 -9.80
CA ASP A 17 -2.80 -6.10 -11.11
C ASP A 17 -2.59 -7.60 -11.39
N GLY A 18 -2.79 -8.43 -10.36
CA GLY A 18 -2.59 -9.88 -10.41
C GLY A 18 -1.15 -10.35 -10.24
N LYS A 19 -0.17 -9.45 -10.19
CA LYS A 19 1.23 -9.78 -9.91
C LYS A 19 1.51 -9.78 -8.40
N PHE A 20 1.93 -10.91 -7.86
CA PHE A 20 2.39 -11.00 -6.48
C PHE A 20 3.70 -10.22 -6.28
N LEU A 21 3.69 -9.25 -5.36
CA LEU A 21 4.85 -8.43 -5.00
C LEU A 21 5.53 -8.92 -3.72
N GLY A 22 4.78 -9.53 -2.79
CA GLY A 22 5.29 -9.95 -1.48
C GLY A 22 5.11 -8.88 -0.41
N ALA A 23 6.11 -8.74 0.47
CA ALA A 23 6.04 -7.84 1.62
C ALA A 23 6.28 -6.38 1.23
N TYR A 24 5.23 -5.56 1.25
CA TYR A 24 5.26 -4.18 0.80
C TYR A 24 4.48 -3.26 1.74
N VAL A 25 4.90 -2.01 1.74
CA VAL A 25 4.20 -0.87 2.34
C VAL A 25 3.45 -0.13 1.24
N VAL A 26 2.24 0.33 1.56
CA VAL A 26 1.37 1.09 0.67
C VAL A 26 0.97 2.38 1.37
N GLU A 27 1.26 3.52 0.74
CA GLU A 27 0.93 4.85 1.25
C GLU A 27 -0.35 5.36 0.58
N VAL A 28 -1.32 5.77 1.40
CA VAL A 28 -2.64 6.25 0.94
C VAL A 28 -2.87 7.70 1.34
N TYR A 29 -3.38 8.45 0.37
CA TYR A 29 -3.82 9.82 0.55
C TYR A 29 -5.18 10.01 -0.12
N LYS A 30 -6.20 10.45 0.63
CA LYS A 30 -7.58 10.62 0.13
C LYS A 30 -8.08 9.39 -0.65
N ASP A 31 -7.94 8.22 -0.04
CA ASP A 31 -8.33 6.91 -0.60
C ASP A 31 -7.59 6.45 -1.87
N LYS A 32 -6.53 7.15 -2.27
CA LYS A 32 -5.68 6.78 -3.41
C LYS A 32 -4.30 6.34 -2.95
N VAL A 33 -3.78 5.29 -3.60
CA VAL A 33 -2.39 4.88 -3.40
C VAL A 33 -1.49 5.88 -4.09
N VAL A 34 -0.62 6.54 -3.31
CA VAL A 34 0.34 7.51 -3.83
C VAL A 34 1.75 6.92 -3.95
N ASN A 35 2.03 5.83 -3.24
CA ASN A 35 3.31 5.16 -3.24
C ASN A 35 3.19 3.72 -2.74
N TYR A 36 4.10 2.85 -3.16
CA TYR A 36 4.29 1.52 -2.58
C TYR A 36 5.76 1.08 -2.73
N TYR A 37 6.31 0.45 -1.70
CA TYR A 37 7.71 0.04 -1.67
C TYR A 37 7.92 -1.21 -0.79
N PRO A 38 9.00 -1.97 -1.00
CA PRO A 38 9.29 -3.16 -0.20
C PRO A 38 9.34 -2.85 1.30
N LEU A 39 8.76 -3.72 2.12
CA LEU A 39 8.89 -3.66 3.58
C LEU A 39 10.26 -4.23 3.97
N THR A 40 11.23 -3.35 4.22
CA THR A 40 12.60 -3.74 4.60
C THR A 40 12.83 -3.76 6.11
N GLU A 41 12.03 -3.01 6.87
CA GLU A 41 12.11 -2.87 8.32
C GLU A 41 10.74 -2.51 8.90
N GLU A 42 10.58 -2.66 10.22
CA GLU A 42 9.38 -2.18 10.91
C GLU A 42 9.33 -0.65 10.89
N LEU A 43 8.28 -0.11 10.26
CA LEU A 43 8.10 1.32 10.13
C LEU A 43 7.11 1.85 11.18
N PRO A 44 7.38 3.02 11.79
CA PRO A 44 6.46 3.63 12.73
C PRO A 44 5.20 4.12 12.02
N PHE A 45 4.06 4.02 12.71
CA PHE A 45 2.74 4.48 12.22
C PHE A 45 2.28 3.78 10.93
N VAL A 46 2.48 2.47 10.86
CA VAL A 46 2.00 1.59 9.77
C VAL A 46 1.03 0.55 10.33
N GLU A 47 -0.14 0.43 9.72
CA GLU A 47 -1.12 -0.61 10.05
C GLU A 47 -0.79 -1.88 9.26
N TYR A 48 -0.61 -3.01 9.95
CA TYR A 48 -0.35 -4.28 9.29
C TYR A 48 -1.66 -5.01 8.95
N ILE A 49 -1.84 -5.37 7.69
CA ILE A 49 -3.02 -6.09 7.17
C ILE A 49 -2.63 -7.54 6.89
N GLU A 50 -3.13 -8.45 7.74
CA GLU A 50 -2.84 -9.90 7.65
C GLU A 50 -3.48 -10.58 6.43
N GLU A 51 -4.67 -10.14 6.02
CA GLU A 51 -5.47 -10.74 4.94
C GLU A 51 -4.81 -10.58 3.55
N GLY A 52 -3.90 -9.61 3.42
CA GLY A 52 -3.27 -9.20 2.16
C GLY A 52 -3.80 -7.85 1.67
N ILE A 53 -3.09 -7.28 0.70
CA ILE A 53 -3.50 -6.04 0.04
C ILE A 53 -3.51 -6.28 -1.47
N ASN A 54 -4.67 -6.11 -2.10
CA ASN A 54 -4.80 -6.13 -3.54
C ASN A 54 -4.78 -4.69 -4.07
N LEU A 55 -3.81 -4.37 -4.90
CA LEU A 55 -3.69 -3.11 -5.61
C LEU A 55 -4.20 -3.28 -7.03
N LYS A 56 -5.04 -2.34 -7.46
CA LYS A 56 -5.56 -2.29 -8.82
C LYS A 56 -5.29 -0.94 -9.45
N THR A 57 -4.64 -0.94 -10.59
CA THR A 57 -4.42 0.27 -11.38
C THR A 57 -5.68 0.58 -12.19
N ASN A 58 -6.14 1.83 -12.13
CA ASN A 58 -7.21 2.36 -12.95
C ASN A 58 -6.73 3.63 -13.68
N VAL A 59 -7.62 4.25 -14.47
CA VAL A 59 -7.31 5.48 -15.23
C VAL A 59 -6.95 6.69 -14.34
N ASP A 60 -7.31 6.65 -13.05
CA ASP A 60 -7.13 7.72 -12.07
C ASP A 60 -6.00 7.45 -11.04
N GLY A 61 -5.28 6.32 -11.17
CA GLY A 61 -4.19 5.89 -10.28
C GLY A 61 -4.34 4.46 -9.73
N CYS A 62 -3.64 4.17 -8.64
CA CYS A 62 -3.74 2.87 -7.95
C CYS A 62 -4.73 2.96 -6.77
N LEU A 63 -5.56 1.92 -6.62
CA LEU A 63 -6.52 1.78 -5.52
C LEU A 63 -6.15 0.59 -4.63
N ILE A 64 -6.45 0.72 -3.32
CA ILE A 64 -6.42 -0.39 -2.38
C ILE A 64 -7.75 -1.13 -2.42
N ILE A 65 -7.67 -2.45 -2.52
CA ILE A 65 -8.75 -3.41 -2.29
C ILE A 65 -8.24 -4.30 -1.15
N ARG A 66 -8.83 -4.15 0.03
CA ARG A 66 -8.55 -5.00 1.20
C ARG A 66 -9.29 -6.32 1.02
#